data_AF-A0A519WDS3-F1
#
_entry.id   AF-A0A519WDS3-F1
#
_cell.length_a   1.000
_cell.length_b   1.000
_cell.length_c   1.000
_cell.angle_alpha   90.00
_cell.angle_beta   90.00
_cell.angle_gamma   90.00
#
_symmetry.space_group_name_H-M   'P 1'
#
loop_
_entity.id
_entity.type
_entity.pdbx_description
1 polymer ?
#
loop_
_entity_poly.entity_id
_entity_poly.type
_entity_poly.pdbx_seq_one_letter_code
_entity_poly.pdbx_strand_id
1 'polypeptide(L)'
;MAFNGIKRSLISIARNIPGKSIGKKVLVIECDDWGGIGMPSKDIYHKLLNAGLSVHENRYYRNDTLEDVDDLSELFSVLKKHKDRNGNNAVMTPFCNVANPNFERISEDNFKQYHSETFMETYRRYSRGNGLMDTWQDGIKEGVFVPEYHGRE
;
A
#
# COMPACT_ATOMS: atom_id res chain seq x y z
N MET A 1 -31.87 6.02 2.52
CA MET A 1 -30.47 5.52 2.47
C MET A 1 -30.38 4.01 2.17
N ALA A 2 -31.23 3.14 2.75
CA ALA A 2 -31.18 1.69 2.52
C ALA A 2 -31.40 1.23 1.06
N PHE A 3 -32.31 1.88 0.32
CA PHE A 3 -32.61 1.55 -1.10
C PHE A 3 -31.39 1.67 -2.03
N ASN A 4 -30.53 2.68 -1.80
CA ASN A 4 -29.31 2.86 -2.58
C ASN A 4 -28.28 1.77 -2.28
N GLY A 5 -28.24 1.25 -1.06
CA GLY A 5 -27.40 0.10 -0.69
C GLY A 5 -27.83 -1.17 -1.40
N ILE A 6 -29.13 -1.49 -1.38
CA ILE A 6 -29.69 -2.67 -2.06
C ILE A 6 -29.43 -2.62 -3.57
N LYS A 7 -29.70 -1.47 -4.20
CA LYS A 7 -29.45 -1.26 -5.63
C LYS A 7 -27.98 -1.49 -5.99
N ARG A 8 -27.04 -0.95 -5.20
CA ARG A 8 -25.59 -1.17 -5.42
C ARG A 8 -25.21 -2.64 -5.29
N SER A 9 -25.74 -3.34 -4.29
CA SER A 9 -25.49 -4.78 -4.12
C SER A 9 -26.00 -5.60 -5.30
N LEU A 10 -27.22 -5.33 -5.78
CA LEU A 10 -27.79 -6.04 -6.94
C LEU A 10 -26.99 -5.80 -8.22
N ILE A 11 -26.52 -4.58 -8.47
CA ILE A 11 -25.66 -4.26 -9.61
C ILE A 11 -24.32 -5.00 -9.51
N SER A 12 -23.72 -5.05 -8.32
CA SER A 12 -22.47 -5.78 -8.08
C SER A 12 -22.65 -7.27 -8.33
N ILE A 13 -23.72 -7.88 -7.81
CA ILE A 13 -24.05 -9.29 -8.05
C ILE A 13 -24.23 -9.55 -9.54
N ALA A 14 -25.05 -8.75 -10.24
CA ALA A 14 -25.32 -8.92 -11.67
C ALA A 14 -24.04 -8.84 -12.52
N ARG A 15 -23.12 -7.91 -12.19
CA ARG A 15 -21.80 -7.82 -12.84
C ARG A 15 -20.93 -9.06 -12.63
N ASN A 16 -21.09 -9.77 -11.52
CA ASN A 16 -20.29 -10.93 -11.16
C ASN A 16 -20.90 -12.27 -11.62
N ILE A 17 -22.16 -12.31 -12.09
CA ILE A 17 -22.82 -13.54 -12.59
C ILE A 17 -22.04 -14.24 -13.72
N PRO A 18 -21.43 -13.53 -14.70
CA PRO A 18 -20.62 -14.18 -15.73
C PRO A 18 -19.31 -14.79 -15.18
N GLY A 19 -18.93 -14.44 -13.95
CA GLY A 19 -17.70 -14.91 -13.32
C GLY A 19 -17.75 -16.41 -13.00
N LYS A 20 -16.61 -17.08 -13.13
CA LYS A 20 -16.47 -18.50 -12.82
C LYS A 20 -16.51 -18.72 -11.30
N SER A 21 -17.44 -19.54 -10.82
CA SER A 21 -17.39 -20.02 -9.43
C SER A 21 -16.25 -21.02 -9.25
N ILE A 22 -15.43 -20.81 -8.24
CA ILE A 22 -14.24 -21.63 -7.95
C ILE A 22 -14.53 -22.83 -7.03
N GLY A 23 -15.78 -22.97 -6.54
CA GLY A 23 -16.24 -24.12 -5.75
C GLY A 23 -15.51 -24.34 -4.41
N LYS A 24 -14.64 -23.41 -4.00
CA LYS A 24 -13.82 -23.48 -2.79
C LYS A 24 -13.75 -22.10 -2.13
N LYS A 25 -13.61 -22.07 -0.81
CA LYS A 25 -13.33 -20.83 -0.08
C LYS A 25 -11.89 -20.43 -0.38
N VAL A 26 -11.69 -19.19 -0.81
CA VAL A 26 -10.37 -18.59 -1.03
C VAL A 26 -10.32 -17.28 -0.25
N LEU A 27 -9.17 -17.01 0.35
CA LEU A 27 -8.82 -15.70 0.89
C LEU A 27 -7.82 -15.09 -0.08
N VAL A 28 -8.14 -13.91 -0.61
CA VAL A 28 -7.23 -13.10 -1.41
C VAL A 28 -6.96 -11.84 -0.60
N ILE A 29 -5.68 -11.52 -0.41
CA ILE A 29 -5.24 -10.30 0.25
C ILE A 29 -4.36 -9.57 -0.76
N GLU A 30 -4.86 -8.44 -1.23
CA GLU A 30 -4.17 -7.55 -2.16
C GLU A 30 -4.26 -6.16 -1.57
N CYS A 31 -3.19 -5.40 -1.70
CA CYS A 31 -3.17 -4.00 -1.30
C CYS A 31 -2.64 -3.16 -2.45
N ASP A 32 -3.56 -2.35 -2.96
CA ASP A 32 -3.26 -1.34 -3.96
C ASP A 32 -2.51 -0.15 -3.33
N ASP A 33 -1.67 0.53 -4.11
CA ASP A 33 -0.88 1.70 -3.67
C ASP A 33 -0.04 1.45 -2.39
N TRP A 34 0.64 0.29 -2.29
CA TRP A 34 1.45 -0.04 -1.12
C TRP A 34 2.57 0.98 -0.90
N GLY A 35 2.66 1.50 0.33
CA GLY A 35 3.64 2.52 0.70
C GLY A 35 3.23 3.96 0.38
N GLY A 36 1.98 4.19 -0.01
CA GLY A 36 1.45 5.55 -0.20
C GLY A 36 1.39 6.35 1.11
N ILE A 37 1.91 7.58 1.07
CA ILE A 37 1.83 8.55 2.17
C ILE A 37 1.14 9.82 1.67
N GLY A 38 -0.05 10.10 2.18
CA GLY A 38 -0.82 11.32 1.91
C GLY A 38 -0.66 12.43 2.96
N MET A 39 -0.22 12.11 4.18
CA MET A 39 -0.02 13.04 5.29
C MET A 39 1.43 13.00 5.79
N PRO A 40 2.25 14.04 5.55
CA PRO A 40 3.69 13.99 5.81
C PRO A 40 4.07 13.82 7.28
N SER A 41 3.29 14.37 8.19
CA SER A 41 3.50 14.25 9.63
C SER A 41 2.28 14.69 10.43
N LYS A 42 2.26 14.31 11.71
CA LYS A 42 1.26 14.77 12.66
C LYS A 42 1.26 16.29 12.85
N ASP A 43 2.43 16.93 12.79
CA ASP A 43 2.55 18.38 12.91
C ASP A 43 1.92 19.09 11.71
N ILE A 44 2.16 18.59 10.50
CA ILE A 44 1.52 19.11 9.28
C ILE A 44 0.01 18.86 9.34
N TYR A 45 -0.42 17.67 9.77
CA TYR A 45 -1.84 17.36 9.98
C TYR A 45 -2.53 18.42 10.86
N HIS A 46 -1.96 18.74 12.02
CA HIS A 46 -2.52 19.75 12.92
C HIS A 46 -2.49 21.16 12.34
N LYS A 47 -1.42 21.54 11.62
CA LYS A 47 -1.35 22.84 10.93
C LYS A 47 -2.47 22.98 9.89
N LEU A 48 -2.68 21.96 9.06
CA LEU A 48 -3.73 21.95 8.04
C LEU A 48 -5.13 21.97 8.66
N LEU A 49 -5.34 21.18 9.71
CA LEU A 49 -6.60 21.16 10.45
C LEU A 49 -6.93 22.54 11.05
N ASN A 50 -5.95 23.18 11.70
CA ASN A 50 -6.10 24.51 12.29
C ASN A 50 -6.30 25.60 11.25
N ALA A 51 -5.84 25.40 10.01
CA ALA A 51 -6.11 26.26 8.87
C ALA A 51 -7.54 26.07 8.29
N GLY A 52 -8.36 25.19 8.87
CA GLY A 52 -9.74 24.95 8.45
C GLY A 52 -9.90 23.89 7.35
N LEU A 53 -8.84 23.15 7.01
CA LEU A 53 -8.94 22.05 6.06
C LEU A 53 -9.52 20.80 6.73
N SER A 54 -10.44 20.13 6.04
CA SER A 54 -11.10 18.89 6.50
C SER A 54 -10.21 17.64 6.44
N VAL A 55 -8.93 17.74 6.81
CA VAL A 55 -8.00 16.60 6.81
C VAL A 55 -8.47 15.45 7.71
N HIS A 56 -9.25 15.77 8.74
CA HIS A 56 -9.85 14.79 9.64
C HIS A 56 -10.97 13.97 9.00
N GLU A 57 -11.59 14.42 7.92
CA GLU A 57 -12.68 13.67 7.25
C GLU A 57 -12.12 12.52 6.39
N ASN A 58 -10.90 12.66 5.89
CA ASN A 58 -10.25 11.63 5.08
C ASN A 58 -9.54 10.61 5.98
N ARG A 59 -9.99 9.35 5.93
CA ARG A 59 -9.38 8.23 6.68
C ARG A 59 -7.90 8.02 6.37
N TYR A 60 -7.48 8.30 5.13
CA TYR A 60 -6.11 8.06 4.67
C TYR A 60 -5.10 8.97 5.35
N TYR A 61 -5.52 10.13 5.86
CA TYR A 61 -4.62 11.08 6.51
C TYR A 61 -4.52 10.90 8.02
N ARG A 62 -5.28 9.98 8.61
CA ARG A 62 -5.36 9.83 10.08
C ARG A 62 -4.23 8.95 10.63
N ASN A 63 -3.97 7.82 9.97
CA ASN A 63 -3.02 6.80 10.39
C ASN A 63 -2.12 6.46 9.19
N ASP A 64 -1.26 7.40 8.84
CA ASP A 64 -0.50 7.37 7.61
C ASP A 64 1.00 7.25 7.91
N THR A 65 1.59 6.11 7.54
CA THR A 65 3.01 5.83 7.71
C THR A 65 3.41 4.61 6.89
N LEU A 66 4.70 4.48 6.59
CA LEU A 66 5.27 3.22 6.10
C LEU A 66 5.32 2.19 7.22
N GLU A 67 5.20 0.93 6.85
CA GLU A 67 5.51 -0.18 7.72
C GLU A 67 6.97 -0.12 8.20
N ASP A 68 7.23 -0.72 9.36
CA ASP A 68 8.58 -0.96 9.85
C ASP A 68 8.96 -2.45 9.82
N VAL A 69 10.14 -2.76 10.34
CA VAL A 69 10.68 -4.13 10.36
C VAL A 69 9.80 -5.06 11.20
N ASP A 70 9.24 -4.56 12.31
CA ASP A 70 8.43 -5.36 13.22
C ASP A 70 7.07 -5.65 12.58
N ASP A 71 6.45 -4.64 11.95
CA ASP A 71 5.21 -4.76 11.18
C ASP A 71 5.31 -5.89 10.13
N LEU A 72 6.38 -5.89 9.32
CA LEU A 72 6.59 -6.92 8.30
C LEU A 72 6.96 -8.28 8.89
N SER A 73 7.75 -8.31 9.94
CA SER A 73 8.14 -9.56 10.60
C SER A 73 6.93 -10.28 11.18
N GLU A 74 6.01 -9.55 11.81
CA GLU A 74 4.74 -10.08 12.30
C GLU A 74 3.84 -10.54 11.14
N LEU A 75 3.71 -9.73 10.08
CA LEU A 75 2.97 -10.12 8.88
C LEU A 75 3.50 -11.44 8.30
N PHE A 76 4.82 -11.55 8.09
CA PHE A 76 5.43 -12.74 7.51
C PHE A 76 5.27 -13.96 8.42
N SER A 77 5.34 -13.79 9.74
CA SER A 77 5.06 -14.85 10.71
C SER A 77 3.64 -15.40 10.55
N VAL A 78 2.65 -14.51 10.41
CA VAL A 78 1.26 -14.90 10.16
C VAL A 78 1.12 -15.62 8.82
N LEU A 79 1.70 -15.08 7.74
CA LEU A 79 1.62 -15.67 6.41
C LEU A 79 2.24 -17.09 6.36
N LYS A 80 3.37 -17.30 7.04
CA LYS A 80 4.04 -18.61 7.14
C LYS A 80 3.23 -19.66 7.92
N LYS A 81 2.39 -19.24 8.85
CA LYS A 81 1.53 -20.13 9.64
C LYS A 81 0.41 -20.76 8.80
N HIS A 82 -0.03 -20.09 7.75
CA HIS A 82 -1.13 -20.53 6.92
C HIS A 82 -0.61 -21.19 5.65
N LYS A 83 -0.98 -22.46 5.46
CA LYS A 83 -0.53 -23.27 4.32
C LYS A 83 -1.70 -23.66 3.42
N ASP A 84 -1.48 -23.61 2.11
CA ASP A 84 -2.41 -24.19 1.14
C ASP A 84 -2.31 -25.74 1.14
N ARG A 85 -3.12 -26.39 0.31
CA ARG A 85 -3.14 -27.86 0.18
C ARG A 85 -1.83 -28.48 -0.31
N ASN A 86 -0.96 -27.67 -0.92
CA ASN A 86 0.32 -28.07 -1.47
C ASN A 86 1.49 -27.72 -0.52
N GLY A 87 1.20 -27.11 0.64
CA GLY A 87 2.21 -26.70 1.61
C GLY A 87 2.80 -25.30 1.37
N ASN A 88 2.28 -24.55 0.40
CA ASN A 88 2.72 -23.17 0.12
C ASN A 88 2.19 -22.23 1.20
N ASN A 89 2.98 -21.21 1.56
CA ASN A 89 2.54 -20.16 2.49
C ASN A 89 1.40 -19.32 1.88
N ALA A 90 0.66 -18.62 2.73
CA ALA A 90 -0.08 -17.45 2.30
C ALA A 90 0.89 -16.37 1.79
N VAL A 91 0.42 -15.55 0.85
CA VAL A 91 1.23 -14.51 0.19
C VAL A 91 0.53 -13.17 0.32
N MET A 92 1.30 -12.13 0.61
CA MET A 92 0.90 -10.75 0.44
C MET A 92 1.51 -10.21 -0.86
N THR A 93 0.66 -9.64 -1.72
CA THR A 93 1.08 -8.96 -2.94
C THR A 93 0.89 -7.45 -2.77
N PRO A 94 1.95 -6.71 -2.41
CA PRO A 94 1.92 -5.26 -2.41
C PRO A 94 2.06 -4.75 -3.85
N PHE A 95 1.12 -3.92 -4.29
CA PHE A 95 1.23 -3.24 -5.58
C PHE A 95 1.98 -1.93 -5.38
N CYS A 96 3.14 -1.80 -6.01
CA CYS A 96 4.06 -0.69 -5.78
C CYS A 96 4.33 0.12 -7.05
N ASN A 97 4.51 1.42 -6.86
CA ASN A 97 5.12 2.29 -7.86
C ASN A 97 6.65 2.18 -7.79
N VAL A 98 7.31 2.31 -8.95
CA VAL A 98 8.77 2.09 -9.06
C VAL A 98 9.60 3.37 -8.94
N ALA A 99 8.95 4.54 -9.01
CA ALA A 99 9.57 5.85 -8.94
C ALA A 99 8.67 6.85 -8.20
N ASN A 100 9.26 7.97 -7.80
CA ASN A 100 8.55 9.11 -7.24
C ASN A 100 9.12 10.42 -7.83
N PRO A 101 8.38 11.54 -7.77
CA PRO A 101 8.94 12.85 -8.06
C PRO A 101 10.06 13.19 -7.07
N ASN A 102 11.23 13.56 -7.59
CA ASN A 102 12.29 14.13 -6.78
C ASN A 102 12.01 15.63 -6.59
N PHE A 103 11.20 15.95 -5.58
CA PHE A 103 10.75 17.32 -5.33
C PHE A 103 11.90 18.32 -5.10
N GLU A 104 13.00 17.86 -4.50
CA GLU A 104 14.19 18.68 -4.27
C GLU A 104 14.83 19.10 -5.60
N ARG A 105 15.16 18.14 -6.47
CA ARG A 105 15.76 18.44 -7.78
C ARG A 105 14.84 19.22 -8.69
N ILE A 106 13.54 18.95 -8.64
CA ILE A 106 12.52 19.73 -9.36
C ILE A 106 12.54 21.19 -8.90
N SER A 107 12.63 21.42 -7.60
CA SER A 107 12.72 22.78 -7.04
C SER A 107 14.03 23.47 -7.42
N GLU A 108 15.16 22.78 -7.34
CA GLU A 108 16.49 23.30 -7.71
C GLU A 108 16.58 23.71 -9.19
N ASP A 109 15.92 22.95 -10.07
CA ASP A 109 15.81 23.25 -11.49
C ASP A 109 14.74 24.32 -11.82
N ASN A 110 14.21 25.01 -10.79
CA ASN A 110 13.16 26.02 -10.94
C ASN A 110 11.93 25.49 -11.70
N PHE A 111 11.55 24.24 -11.45
CA PHE A 111 10.38 23.57 -12.06
C PHE A 111 10.42 23.50 -13.60
N LYS A 112 11.62 23.58 -14.22
CA LYS A 112 11.78 23.52 -15.67
C LYS A 112 11.71 22.11 -16.23
N GLN A 113 12.20 21.13 -15.49
CA GLN A 113 12.16 19.72 -15.87
C GLN A 113 11.65 18.87 -14.72
N TYR A 114 11.03 17.76 -15.08
CA TYR A 114 10.64 16.73 -14.13
C TYR A 114 11.85 15.84 -13.84
N HIS A 115 12.20 15.73 -12.55
CA HIS A 115 13.24 14.83 -12.07
C HIS A 115 12.57 13.74 -11.23
N SER A 116 12.84 12.47 -11.53
CA SER A 116 12.38 11.35 -10.72
C SER A 116 13.47 10.85 -9.78
N GLU A 117 13.04 10.18 -8.71
CA GLU A 117 13.86 9.31 -7.89
C GLU A 117 13.28 7.91 -7.89
N THR A 118 14.08 6.90 -7.57
CA THR A 118 13.57 5.53 -7.48
C THR A 118 12.74 5.36 -6.22
N PHE A 119 11.79 4.42 -6.24
CA PHE A 119 11.06 4.00 -5.04
C PHE A 119 12.01 3.74 -3.86
N MET A 120 13.13 3.06 -4.10
CA MET A 120 14.12 2.75 -3.07
C MET A 120 14.69 3.98 -2.37
N GLU A 121 14.95 5.07 -3.11
CA GLU A 121 15.48 6.31 -2.51
C GLU A 121 14.44 6.98 -1.61
N THR A 122 13.19 7.03 -2.06
CA THR A 122 12.10 7.57 -1.25
C THR A 122 11.87 6.70 -0.02
N TYR A 123 11.84 5.38 -0.19
CA TYR A 123 11.59 4.45 0.89
C TYR A 123 12.63 4.54 2.00
N ARG A 124 13.93 4.64 1.65
CA ARG A 124 15.01 4.83 2.64
C ARG A 124 14.88 6.14 3.43
N ARG A 125 14.36 7.19 2.79
CA ARG A 125 14.19 8.51 3.41
C ARG A 125 13.04 8.52 4.44
N TYR A 126 11.97 7.78 4.15
CA TYR A 126 10.76 7.73 4.98
C TYR A 126 10.73 6.54 5.95
N SER A 127 11.55 5.51 5.73
CA SER A 127 11.57 4.32 6.58
C SER A 127 11.97 4.64 8.01
N ARG A 128 11.23 4.06 8.97
CA ARG A 128 11.51 4.20 10.39
C ARG A 128 12.58 3.18 10.80
N GLY A 129 13.84 3.60 10.77
CA GLY A 129 14.98 2.77 11.18
C GLY A 129 15.72 2.09 10.02
N ASN A 130 16.57 1.13 10.36
CA ASN A 130 17.41 0.40 9.41
C ASN A 130 16.85 -1.00 9.13
N GLY A 131 17.13 -1.53 7.94
CA GLY A 131 16.85 -2.93 7.61
C GLY A 131 15.50 -3.20 6.94
N LEU A 132 14.62 -2.20 6.78
CA LEU A 132 13.32 -2.40 6.13
C LEU A 132 13.44 -3.00 4.72
N MET A 133 14.42 -2.54 3.93
CA MET A 133 14.67 -3.07 2.58
C MET A 133 15.22 -4.50 2.59
N ASP A 134 15.93 -4.88 3.66
CA ASP A 134 16.45 -6.24 3.82
C ASP A 134 15.29 -7.17 4.20
N THR A 135 14.40 -6.73 5.09
CA THR A 135 13.17 -7.44 5.44
C THR A 135 12.29 -7.68 4.21
N TRP A 136 12.13 -6.67 3.33
CA TRP A 136 11.45 -6.84 2.04
C TRP A 136 12.10 -7.95 1.19
N GLN A 137 13.43 -7.91 1.04
CA GLN A 137 14.17 -8.91 0.27
C GLN A 137 14.02 -10.32 0.85
N ASP A 138 14.03 -10.45 2.18
CA ASP A 138 13.81 -11.72 2.85
C ASP A 138 12.41 -12.27 2.59
N GLY A 139 11.36 -11.43 2.70
CA GLY A 139 9.98 -11.82 2.39
C GLY A 139 9.79 -12.27 0.94
N ILE A 140 10.47 -11.60 0.00
CA ILE A 140 10.50 -11.97 -1.43
C ILE A 140 11.17 -13.32 -1.63
N LYS A 141 12.36 -13.50 -1.04
CA LYS A 141 13.14 -14.74 -1.14
C LYS A 141 12.39 -15.93 -0.55
N GLU A 142 11.65 -15.73 0.52
CA GLU A 142 10.83 -16.74 1.17
C GLU A 142 9.47 -16.97 0.47
N GLY A 143 9.13 -16.13 -0.52
CA GLY A 143 7.90 -16.24 -1.30
C GLY A 143 6.63 -15.89 -0.52
N VAL A 144 6.74 -15.11 0.56
CA VAL A 144 5.59 -14.65 1.37
C VAL A 144 5.19 -13.22 1.07
N PHE A 145 6.09 -12.45 0.44
CA PHE A 145 5.88 -11.06 0.08
C PHE A 145 6.31 -10.87 -1.37
N VAL A 146 5.37 -10.68 -2.28
CA VAL A 146 5.65 -10.69 -3.72
C VAL A 146 5.18 -9.37 -4.33
N PRO A 147 6.02 -8.33 -4.37
CA PRO A 147 5.63 -7.06 -4.95
C PRO A 147 5.31 -7.17 -6.43
N GLU A 148 4.24 -6.50 -6.84
CA GLU A 148 3.82 -6.39 -8.22
C GLU A 148 3.77 -4.92 -8.68
N TYR A 149 3.88 -4.73 -9.99
CA TYR A 149 3.90 -3.40 -10.59
C TYR A 149 2.50 -2.78 -10.54
N HIS A 150 2.37 -1.64 -9.85
CA HIS A 150 1.18 -0.79 -9.90
C HIS A 150 1.30 0.25 -11.02
N GLY A 151 2.44 0.93 -11.06
CA GLY A 151 2.66 2.09 -11.90
C GLY A 151 4.08 2.63 -11.79
N ARG A 152 4.32 3.76 -12.45
CA ARG A 152 5.62 4.44 -12.37
C ARG A 152 5.68 5.37 -11.17
N GLU A 153 4.69 6.27 -11.00
CA GLU A 153 4.53 7.21 -9.88
C GLU A 153 3.08 7.31 -9.42
#